data_AF-A0A086MR50-F1
#
_entry.id   AF-A0A086MR50-F1
#
_cell.length_a   1.000
_cell.length_b   1.000
_cell.length_c   1.000
_cell.angle_alpha   90.00
_cell.angle_beta   90.00
_cell.angle_gamma   90.00
#
_symmetry.space_group_name_H-M   'P 1'
#
loop_
_entity.id
_entity.type
_entity.pdbx_description
1 polymer ?
#
loop_
_entity_poly.entity_id
_entity_poly.type
_entity_poly.pdbx_seq_one_letter_code
_entity_poly.pdbx_strand_id
1 'polypeptide(L)'
;MRYLVDRSGKFRSYLGAPPPELFAAGLLRYRGDGVSLEFTSAGSDALDAYLEHKAALDARPYILTRNPQRVELHRADEPIRIPRQIATGLEIVPGATLTDPSGHPVTYLGPTMSSDDRGATWRPTFTARVSYPDHGGWLYPPAVLGAAYDAKPVAPDAQEPR
;
A
#
# COMPACT_ATOMS: atom_id res chain seq x y z
N MET A 1 0.29 -26.49 -0.51
CA MET A 1 -0.42 -25.94 -1.69
C MET A 1 -1.55 -25.04 -1.18
N ARG A 2 -1.62 -23.79 -1.63
CA ARG A 2 -2.68 -22.82 -1.29
C ARG A 2 -3.59 -22.67 -2.51
N TYR A 3 -4.91 -22.83 -2.34
CA TYR A 3 -5.88 -22.88 -3.44
C TYR A 3 -6.70 -21.59 -3.51
N LEU A 4 -6.80 -21.00 -4.70
CA LEU A 4 -7.53 -19.76 -4.95
C LEU A 4 -8.58 -20.03 -6.04
N VAL A 5 -9.84 -20.14 -5.63
CA VAL A 5 -11.07 -20.09 -6.46
C VAL A 5 -11.51 -21.39 -7.18
N ASP A 6 -12.81 -21.71 -7.00
CA ASP A 6 -13.62 -22.71 -7.71
C ASP A 6 -14.66 -22.00 -8.60
N ARG A 7 -14.69 -22.36 -9.89
CA ARG A 7 -15.65 -21.90 -10.92
C ARG A 7 -16.75 -22.93 -11.27
N SER A 8 -16.81 -24.09 -10.62
CA SER A 8 -17.81 -25.13 -10.91
C SER A 8 -19.25 -24.69 -10.62
N GLY A 9 -19.43 -23.56 -9.94
CA GLY A 9 -20.72 -23.10 -9.41
C GLY A 9 -21.23 -23.94 -8.24
N LYS A 10 -20.49 -25.01 -7.88
CA LYS A 10 -20.85 -25.95 -6.81
C LYS A 10 -20.51 -25.39 -5.43
N PHE A 11 -19.50 -24.53 -5.34
CA PHE A 11 -19.14 -23.80 -4.12
C PHE A 11 -19.14 -22.28 -4.38
N ARG A 12 -19.73 -21.48 -3.47
CA ARG A 12 -19.66 -20.01 -3.56
C ARG A 12 -18.21 -19.57 -3.35
N SER A 13 -17.53 -19.13 -4.41
CA SER A 13 -16.24 -18.44 -4.26
C SER A 13 -16.48 -17.02 -3.76
N TYR A 14 -15.96 -16.71 -2.57
CA TYR A 14 -15.97 -15.36 -1.98
C TYR A 14 -14.88 -14.43 -2.54
N LEU A 15 -14.02 -14.95 -3.41
CA LEU A 15 -12.93 -14.20 -4.03
C LEU A 15 -13.32 -13.82 -5.46
N GLY A 16 -13.18 -12.53 -5.77
CA GLY A 16 -13.32 -12.02 -7.13
C GLY A 16 -12.39 -12.72 -8.11
N ALA A 17 -12.72 -12.68 -9.40
CA ALA A 17 -11.86 -13.22 -10.43
C ALA A 17 -10.47 -12.53 -10.36
N PRO A 18 -9.35 -13.27 -10.47
CA PRO A 18 -8.04 -12.65 -10.53
C PRO A 18 -7.93 -11.73 -11.75
N PRO A 19 -7.14 -10.65 -11.67
CA PRO A 19 -6.88 -9.77 -12.81
C PRO A 19 -6.34 -10.56 -14.03
N PRO A 20 -6.85 -10.29 -15.25
CA PRO A 20 -6.46 -11.02 -16.46
C PRO A 20 -4.96 -10.90 -16.78
N GLU A 21 -4.30 -9.85 -16.31
CA GLU A 21 -2.87 -9.60 -16.49
C GLU A 21 -2.01 -10.68 -15.84
N LEU A 22 -2.49 -11.31 -14.76
CA LEU A 22 -1.77 -12.41 -14.09
C LEU A 22 -1.71 -13.67 -14.97
N PHE A 23 -2.70 -13.86 -15.85
CA PHE A 23 -2.69 -14.94 -16.84
C PHE A 23 -1.81 -14.58 -18.04
N ALA A 24 -1.93 -13.34 -18.54
CA ALA A 24 -1.13 -12.86 -19.67
C ALA A 24 0.38 -12.84 -19.37
N ALA A 25 0.75 -12.53 -18.12
CA ALA A 25 2.12 -12.58 -17.63
C ALA A 25 2.60 -14.01 -17.28
N GLY A 26 1.75 -15.03 -17.46
CA GLY A 26 2.09 -16.42 -17.18
C GLY A 26 2.30 -16.72 -15.70
N LEU A 27 1.77 -15.92 -14.78
CA LEU A 27 1.91 -16.10 -13.33
C LEU A 27 0.84 -17.04 -12.76
N LEU A 28 -0.35 -17.02 -13.35
CA LEU A 28 -1.47 -17.92 -13.03
C LEU A 28 -1.86 -18.76 -14.25
N ARG A 29 -2.31 -19.99 -13.98
CA ARG A 29 -2.98 -20.83 -14.98
C ARG A 29 -4.13 -21.61 -14.37
N TYR A 30 -5.06 -22.02 -15.22
CA TYR A 30 -6.05 -23.04 -14.85
C TYR A 30 -5.40 -24.42 -14.86
N ARG A 31 -5.83 -25.27 -13.92
CA ARG A 31 -5.50 -26.70 -13.93
C ARG A 31 -6.27 -27.42 -15.05
N GLY A 32 -5.93 -28.68 -15.27
CA GLY A 32 -6.60 -29.53 -16.27
C GLY A 32 -8.10 -29.74 -16.03
N ASP A 33 -8.62 -29.39 -14.84
CA ASP A 33 -10.06 -29.36 -14.54
C ASP A 33 -10.77 -28.11 -15.10
N GLY A 34 -10.04 -27.13 -15.64
CA GLY A 34 -10.55 -25.88 -16.20
C GLY A 34 -11.14 -24.91 -15.17
N VAL A 35 -11.00 -25.22 -13.88
CA VAL A 35 -11.77 -24.59 -12.80
C VAL A 35 -10.85 -24.10 -11.69
N SER A 36 -9.87 -24.91 -11.29
CA SER A 36 -8.93 -24.57 -10.24
C SER A 36 -7.80 -23.72 -10.79
N LEU A 37 -7.36 -22.71 -10.04
CA LEU A 37 -6.15 -21.94 -10.36
C LEU A 37 -4.93 -22.49 -9.64
N GLU A 38 -3.79 -22.43 -10.32
CA GLU A 38 -2.48 -22.64 -9.71
C GLU A 38 -1.49 -21.57 -10.17
N PHE A 39 -0.54 -21.27 -9.29
CA PHE A 39 0.65 -20.51 -9.67
C PHE A 39 1.50 -21.36 -10.60
N THR A 40 2.04 -20.74 -11.63
CA THR A 40 3.15 -21.32 -12.39
C THR A 40 4.44 -21.25 -11.56
N SER A 41 5.53 -21.81 -12.07
CA SER A 41 6.86 -21.60 -11.46
C SER A 41 7.17 -20.10 -11.38
N ALA A 42 7.00 -19.37 -12.49
CA ALA A 42 7.18 -17.92 -12.54
C ALA A 42 6.25 -17.16 -11.58
N GLY A 43 5.00 -17.62 -11.42
CA GLY A 43 4.06 -17.06 -10.44
C GLY A 43 4.48 -17.28 -9.00
N SER A 44 5.07 -18.43 -8.71
CA SER A 44 5.58 -18.77 -7.38
C SER A 44 6.82 -17.95 -7.05
N ASP A 45 7.76 -17.84 -7.99
CA ASP A 45 8.97 -17.01 -7.85
C ASP A 45 8.60 -15.52 -7.68
N ALA A 46 7.63 -15.03 -8.45
CA ALA A 46 7.15 -13.66 -8.32
C ALA A 46 6.45 -13.40 -6.98
N LEU A 47 5.71 -14.38 -6.46
CA LEU A 47 5.10 -14.29 -5.14
C LEU A 47 6.17 -14.28 -4.05
N ASP A 48 7.18 -15.14 -4.14
CA ASP A 48 8.28 -15.19 -3.16
C ASP A 48 9.09 -13.88 -3.17
N ALA A 49 9.43 -13.35 -4.35
CA ALA A 49 10.08 -12.05 -4.49
C ALA A 49 9.22 -10.90 -3.93
N TYR A 50 7.91 -10.95 -4.15
CA TYR A 50 6.98 -9.99 -3.55
C TYR A 50 6.94 -10.12 -2.03
N LEU A 51 6.90 -11.33 -1.49
CA LEU A 51 6.88 -11.58 -0.05
C LEU A 51 8.19 -11.17 0.62
N GLU A 52 9.34 -11.41 -0.01
CA GLU A 52 10.65 -10.93 0.45
C GLU A 52 10.71 -9.40 0.43
N HIS A 53 10.28 -8.78 -0.67
CA HIS A 53 10.19 -7.33 -0.76
C HIS A 53 9.25 -6.75 0.30
N LYS A 54 8.09 -7.38 0.52
CA LYS A 54 7.14 -7.00 1.55
C LYS A 54 7.73 -7.18 2.94
N ALA A 55 8.40 -8.30 3.23
CA ALA A 55 9.07 -8.52 4.52
C ALA A 55 10.17 -7.49 4.75
N ALA A 56 10.94 -7.12 3.72
CA ALA A 56 11.92 -6.04 3.80
C ALA A 56 11.28 -4.66 4.01
N LEU A 57 10.07 -4.42 3.48
CA LEU A 57 9.30 -3.21 3.74
C LEU A 57 8.65 -3.19 5.13
N ASP A 58 8.18 -4.33 5.62
CA ASP A 58 7.56 -4.48 6.95
C ASP A 58 8.63 -4.45 8.05
N ALA A 59 9.82 -4.99 7.78
CA ALA A 59 10.99 -4.90 8.64
C ALA A 59 11.64 -3.51 8.63
N ARG A 60 11.29 -2.65 7.66
CA ARG A 60 11.55 -1.22 7.81
C ARG A 60 10.53 -0.72 8.83
N PRO A 61 10.97 -0.18 9.97
CA PRO A 61 10.05 0.50 10.85
C PRO A 61 9.26 1.56 10.09
N TYR A 62 8.35 2.19 10.79
CA TYR A 62 7.84 3.54 10.61
C TYR A 62 8.78 4.58 9.91
N ILE A 63 10.07 4.30 9.67
CA ILE A 63 11.07 4.99 8.81
C ILE A 63 10.54 5.63 7.53
N LEU A 64 9.57 5.05 6.80
CA LEU A 64 9.06 5.77 5.62
C LEU A 64 8.23 7.01 5.99
N THR A 65 7.87 7.20 7.26
CA THR A 65 7.22 8.41 7.79
C THR A 65 8.03 9.02 8.93
N ARG A 66 9.23 8.46 9.19
CA ARG A 66 10.18 8.94 10.18
C ARG A 66 11.45 9.35 9.45
N ASN A 67 11.95 10.54 9.72
CA ASN A 67 13.23 10.98 9.18
C ASN A 67 14.30 9.92 9.50
N PRO A 68 14.93 9.27 8.50
CA PRO A 68 15.87 8.17 8.74
C PRO A 68 17.17 8.60 9.40
N GLN A 69 17.51 9.89 9.36
CA GLN A 69 18.64 10.46 10.10
C GLN A 69 18.32 10.62 11.59
N ARG A 70 17.04 10.75 11.95
CA ARG A 70 16.61 11.10 13.31
C ARG A 70 15.76 10.05 14.01
N VAL A 71 15.21 9.08 13.28
CA VAL A 71 14.31 8.03 13.80
C VAL A 71 13.04 8.60 14.47
N GLU A 72 12.72 9.86 14.18
CA GLU A 72 11.53 10.60 14.63
C GLU A 72 10.59 10.82 13.45
N LEU A 73 9.30 11.06 13.69
CA LEU A 73 8.38 11.46 12.61
C LEU A 73 8.95 12.65 11.82
N HIS A 74 8.65 12.70 10.52
CA HIS A 74 9.04 13.84 9.71
C HIS A 74 8.56 15.15 10.35
N ARG A 75 9.42 16.18 10.31
CA ARG A 75 9.01 17.51 10.75
C ARG A 75 7.99 18.07 9.78
N ALA A 76 7.17 18.99 10.27
CA ALA A 76 6.16 19.67 9.45
C ALA A 76 6.77 20.45 8.26
N ASP A 77 8.08 20.74 8.28
CA ASP A 77 8.82 21.43 7.22
C ASP A 77 9.35 20.51 6.10
N GLU A 78 9.25 19.18 6.24
CA GLU A 78 9.73 18.22 5.24
C GLU A 78 8.67 17.93 4.15
N PRO A 79 9.05 17.80 2.87
CA PRO A 79 8.11 17.69 1.76
C PRO A 79 7.26 16.42 1.86
N ILE A 80 5.94 16.60 1.96
CA ILE A 80 4.96 15.52 2.08
C ILE A 80 3.90 15.62 0.96
N ARG A 81 3.31 14.48 0.61
CA ARG A 81 2.06 14.47 -0.15
C ARG A 81 0.90 14.45 0.81
N ILE A 82 0.02 15.44 0.69
CA ILE A 82 -1.15 15.59 1.52
C ILE A 82 -2.28 14.76 0.90
N PRO A 83 -2.78 13.72 1.57
CA PRO A 83 -3.98 13.04 1.12
C PRO A 83 -5.21 13.83 1.57
N ARG A 84 -6.22 13.85 0.70
CA ARG A 84 -7.53 14.42 0.99
C ARG A 84 -8.61 13.37 0.80
N GLN A 85 -9.63 13.38 1.65
CA GLN A 85 -10.82 12.56 1.44
C GLN A 85 -11.49 12.98 0.13
N ILE A 86 -11.79 12.01 -0.73
CA ILE A 86 -12.42 12.28 -2.03
C ILE A 86 -13.81 12.90 -1.85
N ALA A 87 -14.56 12.43 -0.85
CA ALA A 87 -15.93 12.87 -0.62
C ALA A 87 -16.04 14.31 -0.10
N THR A 88 -15.05 14.77 0.69
CA THR A 88 -15.14 16.05 1.43
C THR A 88 -14.07 17.06 1.05
N GLY A 89 -13.00 16.63 0.36
CA GLY A 89 -11.81 17.45 0.08
C GLY A 89 -10.96 17.77 1.31
N LEU A 90 -11.36 17.31 2.50
CA LEU A 90 -10.66 17.56 3.74
C LEU A 90 -9.35 16.78 3.79
N GLU A 91 -8.31 17.44 4.29
CA GLU A 91 -7.02 16.82 4.55
C GLU A 91 -7.14 15.68 5.56
N ILE A 92 -6.43 14.59 5.29
CA ILE A 92 -6.27 13.47 6.19
C ILE A 92 -4.88 13.59 6.83
N VAL A 93 -4.86 14.01 8.10
CA VAL A 93 -3.63 14.14 8.87
C VAL A 93 -3.11 12.77 9.33
N PRO A 94 -1.78 12.57 9.43
CA PRO A 94 -1.23 11.39 10.10
C PRO A 94 -1.81 11.22 11.51
N GLY A 95 -2.15 9.99 11.88
CA GLY A 95 -2.90 9.65 13.10
C GLY A 95 -4.42 9.58 12.90
N ALA A 96 -4.95 10.09 11.80
CA ALA A 96 -6.38 9.97 11.50
C ALA A 96 -6.80 8.51 11.32
N THR A 97 -7.98 8.15 11.83
CA THR A 97 -8.60 6.86 11.57
C THR A 97 -9.31 6.90 10.20
N LEU A 98 -8.96 5.96 9.34
CA LEU A 98 -9.59 5.70 8.05
C LEU A 98 -10.25 4.32 8.08
N THR A 99 -11.03 4.02 7.04
CA THR A 99 -11.59 2.69 6.81
C THR A 99 -10.86 2.04 5.64
N ASP A 100 -10.38 0.81 5.85
CA ASP A 100 -9.76 0.01 4.79
C ASP A 100 -10.81 -0.53 3.80
N PRO A 101 -10.38 -1.15 2.69
CA PRO A 101 -11.30 -1.70 1.68
C PRO A 101 -12.21 -2.82 2.20
N SER A 102 -11.85 -3.46 3.32
CA SER A 102 -12.60 -4.54 3.95
C SER A 102 -13.55 -4.04 5.05
N GLY A 103 -13.56 -2.73 5.33
CA GLY A 103 -14.40 -2.11 6.35
C GLY A 103 -13.75 -1.99 7.74
N HIS A 104 -12.46 -2.29 7.89
CA HIS A 104 -11.75 -2.23 9.16
C HIS A 104 -11.14 -0.84 9.41
N PRO A 105 -11.12 -0.37 10.68
CA PRO A 105 -10.47 0.87 11.03
C PRO A 105 -8.94 0.73 10.95
N VAL A 106 -8.29 1.72 10.34
CA VAL A 106 -6.83 1.81 10.22
C VAL A 106 -6.35 3.21 10.55
N THR A 107 -5.14 3.32 11.11
CA THR A 107 -4.52 4.63 11.39
C THR A 107 -3.65 5.05 10.23
N TYR A 108 -3.96 6.17 9.59
CA TYR A 108 -3.10 6.74 8.54
C TYR A 108 -1.76 7.20 9.12
N LEU A 109 -0.65 6.81 8.48
CA LEU A 109 0.70 7.15 8.96
C LEU A 109 1.43 8.17 8.09
N GLY A 110 0.98 8.40 6.86
CA GLY A 110 1.69 9.21 5.87
C GLY A 110 1.90 8.47 4.54
N PRO A 111 2.49 9.12 3.52
CA PRO A 111 2.87 8.45 2.29
C PRO A 111 4.05 7.51 2.48
N THR A 112 4.25 6.57 1.56
CA THR A 112 5.53 5.89 1.41
C THR A 112 6.57 6.85 0.82
N MET A 113 7.83 6.66 1.16
CA MET A 113 8.93 7.49 0.68
C MET A 113 9.92 6.67 -0.15
N SER A 114 10.55 7.30 -1.13
CA SER A 114 11.61 6.72 -1.94
C SER A 114 12.84 7.62 -1.92
N SER A 115 14.02 7.02 -2.00
CA SER A 115 15.30 7.71 -2.17
C SER A 115 16.06 7.04 -3.31
N ASP A 116 16.63 7.85 -4.19
CA ASP A 116 17.51 7.47 -5.29
C ASP A 116 19.00 7.59 -4.92
N ASP A 117 19.32 8.26 -3.81
CA ASP A 117 20.66 8.63 -3.36
C ASP A 117 21.08 7.95 -2.05
N ARG A 118 20.65 6.69 -1.85
CA ARG A 118 20.96 5.86 -0.67
C ARG A 118 20.51 6.48 0.66
N GLY A 119 19.43 7.26 0.62
CA GLY A 119 18.77 7.82 1.78
C GLY A 119 19.23 9.22 2.17
N ALA A 120 20.01 9.91 1.33
CA ALA A 120 20.38 11.30 1.56
C ALA A 120 19.19 12.25 1.33
N THR A 121 18.35 11.96 0.32
CA THR A 121 17.14 12.70 -0.01
C THR A 121 15.97 11.73 -0.12
N TRP A 122 14.85 12.08 0.52
CA TRP A 122 13.62 11.29 0.47
C TRP A 122 12.51 12.06 -0.24
N ARG A 123 11.76 11.35 -1.08
CA ARG A 123 10.64 11.91 -1.85
C ARG A 123 9.35 11.13 -1.57
N PRO A 124 8.22 11.82 -1.35
CA PRO A 124 6.95 11.16 -1.15
C PRO A 124 6.43 10.54 -2.45
N THR A 125 6.01 9.29 -2.34
CA THR A 125 5.42 8.49 -3.42
C THR A 125 3.89 8.45 -3.28
N PHE A 126 3.20 7.78 -4.21
CA PHE A 126 1.73 7.81 -4.31
C PHE A 126 1.00 6.75 -3.49
N THR A 127 1.67 6.03 -2.60
CA THR A 127 1.05 4.98 -1.76
C THR A 127 0.91 5.48 -0.33
N ALA A 128 -0.24 5.22 0.30
CA ALA A 128 -0.52 5.51 1.69
C ALA A 128 -0.03 4.38 2.60
N ARG A 129 0.57 4.75 3.73
CA ARG A 129 0.87 3.85 4.83
C ARG A 129 -0.23 3.96 5.87
N VAL A 130 -0.62 2.82 6.39
CA VAL A 130 -1.56 2.72 7.52
C VAL A 130 -1.03 1.73 8.55
N SER A 131 -1.52 1.80 9.78
CA SER A 131 -1.29 0.80 10.81
C SER A 131 -2.61 0.22 11.28
N TYR A 132 -2.61 -1.08 11.49
CA TYR A 132 -3.61 -1.77 12.29
C TYR A 132 -3.14 -1.83 13.74
N PRO A 133 -4.04 -1.73 14.73
CA PRO A 133 -3.69 -1.89 16.15
C PRO A 133 -2.95 -3.20 16.44
N ASP A 134 -3.42 -4.31 15.86
CA ASP A 134 -2.94 -5.66 16.19
C ASP A 134 -2.12 -6.33 15.05
N HIS A 135 -2.01 -5.68 13.90
CA HIS A 135 -1.41 -6.29 12.69
C HIS A 135 -0.30 -5.46 12.05
N GLY A 136 0.06 -4.32 12.65
CA GLY A 136 1.17 -3.48 12.21
C GLY A 136 0.90 -2.73 10.91
N GLY A 137 1.98 -2.41 10.19
CA GLY A 137 1.95 -1.52 9.03
C GLY A 137 1.47 -2.18 7.73
N TRP A 138 0.67 -1.46 6.96
CA TRP A 138 0.18 -1.85 5.64
C TRP A 138 0.24 -0.70 4.65
N LEU A 139 0.20 -1.04 3.37
CA LEU A 139 0.27 -0.10 2.25
C LEU A 139 -0.99 -0.18 1.40
N TYR A 140 -1.58 0.96 1.08
CA TYR A 140 -2.74 1.06 0.19
C TYR A 140 -2.55 2.19 -0.82
N PRO A 141 -3.02 2.04 -2.06
CA PRO A 141 -3.32 3.20 -2.89
C PRO A 141 -4.33 4.08 -2.14
N PRO A 142 -4.17 5.41 -2.10
CA PRO A 142 -5.09 6.30 -1.39
C PRO A 142 -6.55 6.13 -1.82
N ALA A 143 -6.79 5.87 -3.11
CA ALA A 143 -8.12 5.73 -3.67
C ALA A 143 -8.92 4.59 -2.99
N VAL A 144 -8.24 3.52 -2.58
CA VAL A 144 -8.90 2.39 -1.90
C VAL A 144 -9.25 2.72 -0.45
N LEU A 145 -8.68 3.79 0.10
CA LEU A 145 -9.03 4.38 1.40
C LEU A 145 -10.01 5.55 1.27
N GLY A 146 -10.61 5.75 0.08
CA GLY A 146 -11.47 6.91 -0.20
C GLY A 146 -10.73 8.23 -0.22
N ALA A 147 -9.42 8.23 -0.49
CA ALA A 147 -8.56 9.40 -0.48
C ALA A 147 -7.82 9.60 -1.82
N ALA A 148 -7.32 10.81 -2.05
CA ALA A 148 -6.43 11.12 -3.16
C ALA A 148 -5.29 12.01 -2.68
N TYR A 149 -4.07 11.76 -3.15
CA TYR A 149 -2.96 12.69 -2.93
C TYR A 149 -3.05 13.87 -3.88
N ASP A 150 -2.62 15.03 -3.41
CA ASP A 150 -2.37 16.18 -4.27
C ASP A 150 -1.31 15.82 -5.35
N ALA A 151 -1.53 16.32 -6.57
CA ALA A 151 -0.72 15.95 -7.74
C ALA A 151 0.76 16.32 -7.57
N LYS A 152 1.05 17.40 -6.84
CA LYS A 152 2.40 17.84 -6.50
C LYS A 152 2.62 17.69 -4.99
N PRO A 153 3.80 17.22 -4.54
CA PRO A 153 4.21 17.35 -3.15
C PRO A 153 4.13 18.82 -2.75
N VAL A 154 3.54 19.09 -1.60
CA VAL A 154 3.46 20.45 -1.07
C VAL A 154 4.71 20.65 -0.23
N ALA A 155 5.57 21.56 -0.64
CA ALA A 155 6.50 22.15 0.31
C ALA A 155 5.63 22.94 1.29
N PRO A 156 5.78 22.74 2.60
CA PRO A 156 4.93 23.41 3.58
C PRO A 156 4.99 24.91 3.33
N ASP A 157 3.84 25.57 3.44
CA ASP A 157 3.77 27.02 3.38
C ASP A 157 4.82 27.57 4.34
N ALA A 158 5.71 28.43 3.84
CA ALA A 158 6.55 29.23 4.70
C ALA A 158 5.59 30.02 5.60
N GLN A 159 5.37 29.53 6.82
CA GLN A 159 4.54 30.23 7.80
C GLN A 159 5.13 31.64 7.89
N GLU A 160 4.36 32.64 7.44
CA GLU A 160 4.70 34.02 7.74
C GLU A 160 4.84 34.12 9.26
N PRO A 161 5.96 34.68 9.76
CA PRO A 161 6.17 34.80 11.19
C PRO A 161 5.05 35.64 11.79
N ARG A 162 4.32 35.06 12.75
CA ARG A 162 3.44 35.80 13.65
C ARG A 162 4.25 36.52 14.73
#